data_AF-A0AAD4EAI1-F1
#
_entry.id   AF-A0AAD4EAI1-F1
#
_cell.length_a   1.000
_cell.length_b   1.000
_cell.length_c   1.000
_cell.angle_alpha   90.00
_cell.angle_beta   90.00
_cell.angle_gamma   90.00
#
_symmetry.space_group_name_H-M   'P 1'
#
loop_
_entity.id
_entity.type
_entity.pdbx_description
1 polymer ?
#
loop_
_entity_poly.entity_id
_entity_poly.type
_entity_poly.pdbx_seq_one_letter_code
_entity_poly.pdbx_strand_id
1 'polypeptide(L)'
;MLKPDMIKIPTHNKSDDEYGRCKQDSLANQVMVRVHRQYPVSDELGESWTVNFKYMPPAEWTTPDQKAFLESKYNNFLKAQVGASVTQFWGPVFSEWFRRFPEELAIFGEVPEVLSEEQKEAKGTAVELRQKKIKNWFNYHSQKSSCSAVNAMGKTIRQMLTNKAKGTRIHTEAEVFSKMRYADDVQAQVKESIASGSLTKSEKLGAVRLMTRTAYEDASEDVKALCRAKVQAERDAKASEVLK
;
A
#
# COMPACT_ATOMS: atom_id res chain seq x y z
N MET A 1 5.83 56.77 -36.92
CA MET A 1 5.34 56.01 -35.76
C MET A 1 4.56 54.81 -36.28
N LEU A 2 5.22 53.66 -36.42
CA LEU A 2 4.63 52.40 -36.87
C LEU A 2 4.96 51.34 -35.81
N LYS A 3 3.96 50.53 -35.45
CA LYS A 3 3.94 49.64 -34.28
C LYS A 3 4.91 48.46 -34.48
N PRO A 4 5.63 48.01 -33.43
CA PRO A 4 6.45 46.81 -33.52
C PRO A 4 5.58 45.55 -33.49
N ASP A 5 5.87 44.63 -34.40
CA ASP A 5 5.25 43.32 -34.49
C ASP A 5 5.55 42.47 -33.24
N MET A 6 4.49 42.08 -32.54
CA MET A 6 4.57 41.14 -31.41
C MET A 6 4.81 39.73 -31.93
N ILE A 7 6.05 39.26 -31.78
CA ILE A 7 6.42 37.86 -31.90
C ILE A 7 5.67 37.07 -30.81
N LYS A 8 4.66 36.29 -31.21
CA LYS A 8 3.98 35.34 -30.33
C LYS A 8 4.88 34.14 -30.11
N ILE A 9 5.51 34.06 -28.94
CA ILE A 9 6.23 32.87 -28.50
C ILE A 9 5.17 31.80 -28.15
N PRO A 10 5.28 30.56 -28.68
CA PRO A 10 4.36 29.49 -28.31
C PRO A 10 4.60 29.10 -26.85
N THR A 11 3.59 29.28 -26.00
CA THR A 11 3.58 28.72 -24.66
C THR A 11 3.37 27.21 -24.76
N HIS A 12 4.46 26.47 -24.62
CA HIS A 12 4.44 25.02 -24.52
C HIS A 12 3.80 24.64 -23.17
N ASN A 13 2.50 24.33 -23.19
CA ASN A 13 1.81 23.67 -22.09
C ASN A 13 2.49 22.32 -21.85
N LYS A 14 3.36 22.23 -20.84
CA LYS A 14 3.79 20.96 -20.27
C LYS A 14 2.62 20.44 -19.44
N SER A 15 1.96 19.41 -19.94
CA SER A 15 1.04 18.60 -19.16
C SER A 15 1.84 17.86 -18.09
N ASP A 16 1.52 18.15 -16.83
CA ASP A 16 1.99 17.42 -15.64
C ASP A 16 1.38 16.01 -15.58
N ASP A 17 1.67 15.17 -16.56
CA ASP A 17 1.40 13.73 -16.52
C ASP A 17 2.69 12.95 -16.20
N GLU A 18 3.31 13.30 -15.07
CA GLU A 18 4.47 12.57 -14.53
C GLU A 18 4.16 11.98 -13.15
N TYR A 19 3.06 11.23 -13.04
CA TYR A 19 2.98 10.10 -12.11
C TYR A 19 3.46 8.83 -12.83
N GLY A 20 4.70 8.93 -13.33
CA GLY A 20 5.53 7.82 -13.75
C GLY A 20 5.81 6.93 -12.55
N ARG A 21 5.02 5.87 -12.47
CA ARG A 21 5.10 4.77 -11.51
C ARG A 21 6.52 4.18 -11.55
N CYS A 22 7.40 4.64 -10.64
CA CYS A 22 8.72 4.06 -10.41
C CYS A 22 8.57 2.59 -9.99
N LYS A 23 8.69 1.71 -10.99
CA LYS A 23 8.74 0.25 -10.91
C LYS A 23 9.99 -0.23 -11.64
N GLN A 24 11.14 0.38 -11.38
CA GLN A 24 12.42 -0.12 -11.86
C GLN A 24 13.47 0.24 -10.81
N ASP A 25 13.51 -0.56 -9.76
CA ASP A 25 14.68 -0.78 -8.89
C ASP A 25 14.38 -1.99 -8.01
N SER A 26 14.35 -3.17 -8.64
CA SER A 26 14.33 -4.46 -7.95
C SER A 26 14.94 -5.53 -8.85
N LEU A 27 16.15 -5.30 -9.35
CA LEU A 27 16.92 -6.30 -10.09
C LEU A 27 18.37 -6.47 -9.58
N ALA A 28 18.71 -6.00 -8.38
CA ALA A 28 20.07 -6.12 -7.85
C ALA A 28 20.22 -7.02 -6.61
N ASN A 29 19.19 -7.76 -6.18
CA ASN A 29 19.34 -8.66 -5.02
C ASN A 29 18.35 -9.84 -5.01
N GLN A 30 18.42 -10.72 -6.01
CA GLN A 30 17.81 -12.05 -5.87
C GLN A 30 18.49 -13.13 -6.72
N VAL A 31 19.79 -13.30 -6.54
CA VAL A 31 20.42 -14.63 -6.71
C VAL A 31 20.61 -15.22 -5.31
N MET A 32 19.49 -15.43 -4.60
CA MET A 32 19.45 -16.41 -3.52
C MET A 32 19.05 -17.72 -4.18
N VAL A 33 20.06 -18.43 -4.68
CA VAL A 33 19.95 -19.85 -5.00
C VAL A 33 19.36 -20.52 -3.78
N ARG A 34 18.07 -20.83 -3.83
CA ARG A 34 17.37 -21.58 -2.79
C ARG A 34 17.85 -23.01 -2.92
N VAL A 35 19.06 -23.26 -2.44
CA VAL A 35 19.57 -24.62 -2.22
C VAL A 35 18.57 -25.25 -1.26
N HIS A 36 17.73 -26.12 -1.81
CA HIS A 36 16.86 -26.98 -1.06
C HIS A 36 17.76 -27.93 -0.29
N ARG A 37 18.20 -27.49 0.90
CA ARG A 37 18.99 -28.29 1.82
C ARG A 37 18.02 -29.34 2.36
N GLN A 38 17.91 -30.45 1.65
CA GLN A 38 17.42 -31.70 2.21
C GLN A 38 18.35 -32.02 3.37
N TYR A 39 17.90 -31.70 4.58
CA TYR A 39 18.53 -32.26 5.77
C TYR A 39 18.05 -33.71 5.85
N PRO A 40 18.95 -34.70 5.74
CA PRO A 40 18.60 -36.05 6.11
C PRO A 40 18.20 -36.03 7.58
N VAL A 41 16.96 -36.38 7.87
CA VAL A 41 16.48 -36.64 9.22
C VAL A 41 17.07 -37.98 9.61
N SER A 42 18.27 -37.94 10.19
CA SER A 42 18.80 -39.07 10.95
C SER A 42 18.05 -39.08 12.28
N ASP A 43 16.94 -39.81 12.28
CA ASP A 43 16.38 -40.44 13.49
C ASP A 43 17.49 -41.31 14.07
N GLU A 44 18.09 -40.88 15.16
CA GLU A 44 18.68 -41.70 16.22
C GLU A 44 19.54 -40.79 17.11
N LEU A 45 18.90 -40.21 18.12
CA LEU A 45 19.40 -39.96 19.48
C LEU A 45 18.38 -39.02 20.14
N GLY A 46 17.63 -39.56 21.09
CA GLY A 46 16.52 -38.91 21.80
C GLY A 46 16.96 -37.79 22.75
N GLU A 47 17.69 -36.80 22.24
CA GLU A 47 17.97 -35.55 22.95
C GLU A 47 16.99 -34.48 22.46
N SER A 48 15.99 -34.20 23.30
CA SER A 48 15.03 -33.12 23.09
C SER A 48 15.77 -31.78 23.19
N TRP A 49 16.31 -31.30 22.07
CA TRP A 49 16.77 -29.92 21.96
C TRP A 49 15.53 -29.03 21.88
N THR A 50 14.97 -28.65 23.03
CA THR A 50 14.11 -27.46 23.10
C THR A 50 15.00 -26.27 22.81
N VAL A 51 15.19 -25.95 21.53
CA VAL A 51 15.87 -24.73 21.11
C VAL A 51 14.94 -23.59 21.53
N ASN A 52 15.19 -23.06 22.72
CA ASN A 52 14.53 -21.86 23.23
C ASN A 52 14.94 -20.68 22.35
N PHE A 53 14.31 -20.57 21.18
CA PHE A 53 14.35 -19.37 20.36
C PHE A 53 13.64 -18.28 21.15
N LYS A 54 14.40 -17.57 21.98
CA LYS A 54 13.96 -16.34 22.62
C LYS A 54 13.57 -15.38 21.51
N TYR A 55 12.26 -15.21 21.29
CA TYR A 55 11.74 -14.22 20.36
C TYR A 55 12.20 -12.85 20.85
N MET A 56 13.28 -12.33 20.27
CA MET A 56 13.70 -10.96 20.49
C MET A 56 12.88 -10.09 19.54
N PRO A 57 12.00 -9.22 20.06
CA PRO A 57 11.30 -8.29 19.19
C PRO A 57 12.35 -7.48 18.41
N PRO A 58 12.07 -7.14 17.14
CA PRO A 58 12.98 -6.31 16.36
C PRO A 58 13.35 -5.06 17.14
N ALA A 59 14.64 -4.72 17.17
CA ALA A 59 15.12 -3.53 17.85
C ALA A 59 14.34 -2.30 17.35
N GLU A 60 13.85 -1.48 18.28
CA GLU A 60 13.19 -0.23 17.92
C GLU A 60 14.21 0.66 17.20
N TRP A 61 13.83 1.24 16.05
CA TRP A 61 14.74 2.10 15.28
C TRP A 61 14.95 3.47 15.94
N THR A 62 14.09 3.83 16.88
CA THR A 62 14.13 5.10 17.62
C THR A 62 14.93 4.96 18.90
N THR A 63 15.76 5.95 19.22
CA THR A 63 16.30 6.10 20.57
C THR A 63 15.21 6.48 21.58
N PRO A 64 15.43 6.33 22.90
CA PRO A 64 14.44 6.75 23.91
C PRO A 64 14.01 8.21 23.78
N ASP A 65 14.95 9.13 23.50
CA ASP A 65 14.66 10.55 23.33
C ASP A 65 13.86 10.84 22.05
N GLN A 66 14.19 10.15 20.96
CA GLN A 66 13.45 10.21 19.71
C GLN A 66 12.01 9.73 19.90
N LYS A 67 11.83 8.63 20.63
CA LYS A 67 10.51 8.07 20.95
C LYS A 67 9.69 9.03 21.80
N ALA A 68 10.27 9.56 22.88
CA ALA A 68 9.62 10.54 23.74
C ALA A 68 9.18 11.78 22.96
N PHE A 69 9.99 12.24 22.00
CA PHE A 69 9.59 13.30 21.09
C PHE A 69 8.36 12.93 20.27
N LEU A 70 8.34 11.77 19.61
CA LEU A 70 7.20 11.34 18.79
C LEU A 70 5.92 11.18 19.62
N GLU A 71 6.03 10.60 20.81
CA GLU A 71 4.93 10.45 21.77
C GLU A 71 4.37 11.82 22.19
N SER A 72 5.23 12.81 22.44
CA SER A 72 4.79 14.17 22.80
C SER A 72 3.95 14.84 21.72
N LYS A 73 4.19 14.53 20.43
CA LYS A 73 3.44 15.10 19.29
C LYS A 73 2.22 14.26 18.90
N TYR A 74 2.04 13.09 19.49
CA TYR A 74 0.99 12.14 19.11
C TYR A 74 -0.43 12.69 19.26
N ASN A 75 -0.73 13.40 20.35
CA ASN A 75 -2.04 14.03 20.52
C ASN A 75 -2.33 15.10 19.46
N ASN A 76 -1.32 15.84 19.01
CA ASN A 76 -1.47 16.83 17.94
C ASN A 76 -1.72 16.16 16.58
N PHE A 77 -1.08 15.01 16.33
CA PHE A 77 -1.35 14.21 15.15
C PHE A 77 -2.80 13.75 15.09
N LEU A 78 -3.35 13.24 16.19
CA LEU A 78 -4.75 12.81 16.26
C LEU A 78 -5.72 13.97 16.00
N LYS A 79 -5.45 15.16 16.58
CA LYS A 79 -6.23 16.37 16.31
C LYS A 79 -6.19 16.76 14.83
N ALA A 80 -5.01 16.71 14.21
CA ALA A 80 -4.85 17.01 12.77
C ALA A 80 -5.54 15.97 11.87
N GLN A 81 -5.58 14.69 12.27
CA GLN A 81 -6.36 13.66 11.57
C GLN A 81 -7.86 13.95 11.58
N VAL A 82 -8.40 14.36 12.73
CA VAL A 82 -9.83 14.71 12.84
C VAL A 82 -10.15 15.96 12.02
N GLY A 83 -9.27 16.97 12.03
CA GLY A 83 -9.45 18.22 11.29
C GLY A 83 -9.10 18.17 9.79
N ALA A 84 -8.81 16.99 9.23
CA ALA A 84 -8.35 16.81 7.84
C ALA A 84 -7.14 17.69 7.44
N SER A 85 -6.33 18.11 8.42
CA SER A 85 -5.21 19.03 8.26
C SER A 85 -3.84 18.35 8.47
N VAL A 86 -3.76 17.04 8.22
CA VAL A 86 -2.55 16.23 8.45
C VAL A 86 -1.33 16.76 7.68
N THR A 87 -1.52 17.36 6.51
CA THR A 87 -0.42 17.97 5.74
C THR A 87 0.26 19.10 6.51
N GLN A 88 -0.51 19.93 7.23
CA GLN A 88 0.02 21.06 8.02
C GLN A 88 0.74 20.58 9.29
N PHE A 89 0.43 19.38 9.78
CA PHE A 89 1.11 18.78 10.93
C PHE A 89 2.57 18.42 10.64
N TRP A 90 2.88 17.98 9.41
CA TRP A 90 4.21 17.44 9.11
C TRP A 90 5.33 18.48 9.10
N GLY A 91 5.05 19.71 8.61
CA GLY A 91 6.05 20.77 8.50
C GLY A 91 6.74 21.08 9.83
N PRO A 92 5.98 21.47 10.88
CA PRO A 92 6.54 21.74 12.20
C PRO A 92 7.24 20.53 12.82
N VAL A 93 6.67 19.33 12.65
CA VAL A 93 7.23 18.09 13.23
C VAL A 93 8.59 17.76 12.62
N PHE A 94 8.73 17.84 11.30
CA PHE A 94 10.02 17.58 10.64
C PHE A 94 11.05 18.66 10.98
N SER A 95 10.65 19.92 10.96
CA SER A 95 11.54 21.03 11.34
C SER A 95 12.09 20.83 12.75
N GLU A 96 11.22 20.53 13.72
CA GLU A 96 11.64 20.32 15.11
C GLU A 96 12.43 19.02 15.30
N TRP A 97 12.07 17.95 14.58
CA TRP A 97 12.80 16.68 14.58
C TRP A 97 14.24 16.89 14.10
N PHE A 98 14.45 17.42 12.90
CA PHE A 98 15.79 17.55 12.32
C PHE A 98 16.63 18.61 13.03
N ARG A 99 16.00 19.57 13.73
CA ARG A 99 16.70 20.49 14.64
C ARG A 99 17.26 19.78 15.88
N ARG A 100 16.53 18.80 16.43
CA ARG A 100 16.93 18.07 17.65
C ARG A 100 17.79 16.84 17.35
N PHE A 101 17.55 16.20 16.23
CA PHE A 101 18.19 14.97 15.78
C PHE A 101 18.72 15.17 14.36
N PRO A 102 19.85 15.89 14.18
CA PRO A 102 20.43 16.11 12.87
C PRO A 102 20.85 14.77 12.25
N GLU A 103 20.46 14.53 10.99
CA GLU A 103 20.77 13.27 10.32
C GLU A 103 22.26 13.15 10.00
N GLU A 104 22.99 14.27 9.94
CA GLU A 104 24.43 14.31 9.74
C GLU A 104 25.16 13.50 10.81
N LEU A 105 24.76 13.64 12.08
CA LEU A 105 25.33 12.85 13.18
C LEU A 105 25.04 11.35 13.03
N ALA A 106 23.89 10.99 12.47
CA ALA A 106 23.51 9.60 12.28
C ALA A 106 24.24 8.92 11.11
N ILE A 107 24.57 9.68 10.06
CA ILE A 107 25.23 9.16 8.86
C ILE A 107 26.75 9.22 8.99
N PHE A 108 27.28 10.36 9.44
CA PHE A 108 28.70 10.68 9.42
C PHE A 108 29.38 10.55 10.80
N GLY A 109 28.61 10.44 11.88
CA GLY A 109 29.12 10.41 13.26
C GLY A 109 29.52 11.79 13.81
N GLU A 110 30.01 12.68 12.95
CA GLU A 110 30.35 14.08 13.25
C GLU A 110 29.64 15.02 12.25
N VAL A 111 29.46 16.29 12.63
CA VAL A 111 28.86 17.29 11.73
C VAL A 111 29.98 17.96 10.93
N PRO A 112 30.15 17.64 9.63
CA PRO A 112 31.15 18.33 8.82
C PRO A 112 30.77 19.79 8.63
N GLU A 113 31.76 20.68 8.66
CA GLU A 113 31.56 22.13 8.46
C GLU A 113 31.17 22.44 7.00
N VAL A 114 31.74 21.69 6.04
CA VAL A 114 31.45 21.80 4.61
C VAL A 114 31.10 20.42 4.06
N LEU A 115 29.88 20.28 3.54
CA LEU A 115 29.41 19.05 2.91
C LEU A 115 29.85 19.02 1.43
N SER A 116 30.48 17.91 1.01
CA SER A 116 30.68 17.62 -0.42
C SER A 116 29.33 17.38 -1.12
N GLU A 117 29.29 17.46 -2.46
CA GLU A 117 28.06 17.19 -3.21
C GLU A 117 27.51 15.78 -2.95
N GLU A 118 28.39 14.78 -2.91
CA GLU A 118 28.02 13.39 -2.56
C GLU A 118 27.40 13.29 -1.15
N GLN A 119 27.95 14.04 -0.17
CA GLN A 119 27.41 14.08 1.18
C GLN A 119 26.05 14.79 1.26
N LYS A 120 25.82 15.82 0.42
CA LYS A 120 24.52 16.51 0.33
C LYS A 120 23.44 15.58 -0.22
N GLU A 121 23.75 14.80 -1.26
CA GLU A 121 22.83 13.81 -1.82
C GLU A 121 22.51 12.70 -0.81
N ALA A 122 23.53 12.17 -0.13
CA ALA A 122 23.36 11.17 0.94
C ALA A 122 22.48 11.72 2.08
N LYS A 123 22.70 12.97 2.49
CA LYS A 123 21.86 13.66 3.49
C LYS A 123 20.43 13.81 3.01
N GLY A 124 20.20 14.21 1.76
CA GLY A 124 18.86 14.33 1.17
C GLY A 124 18.09 13.02 1.22
N THR A 125 18.72 11.94 0.76
CA THR A 125 18.14 10.58 0.78
C THR A 125 17.81 10.13 2.20
N ALA A 126 18.72 10.35 3.15
CA ALA A 126 18.51 9.98 4.55
C ALA A 126 17.36 10.77 5.20
N VAL A 127 17.24 12.07 4.90
CA VAL A 127 16.13 12.90 5.36
C VAL A 127 14.79 12.36 4.85
N GLU A 128 14.68 12.02 3.57
CA GLU A 128 13.46 11.43 3.00
C GLU A 128 13.08 10.10 3.66
N LEU A 129 14.06 9.22 3.83
CA LEU A 129 13.86 7.93 4.52
C LEU A 129 13.42 8.14 5.96
N ARG A 130 13.99 9.13 6.67
CA ARG A 130 13.58 9.45 8.03
C ARG A 130 12.16 9.99 8.08
N GLN A 131 11.80 10.94 7.20
CA GLN A 131 10.44 11.46 7.12
C GLN A 131 9.43 10.33 6.89
N LYS A 132 9.75 9.36 6.02
CA LYS A 132 8.92 8.17 5.80
C LYS A 132 8.80 7.32 7.06
N LYS A 133 9.89 7.07 7.79
CA LYS A 133 9.87 6.34 9.08
C LYS A 133 9.01 7.04 10.13
N ILE A 134 9.12 8.37 10.25
CA ILE A 134 8.31 9.17 11.18
C ILE A 134 6.82 9.08 10.81
N LYS A 135 6.47 9.30 9.53
CA LYS A 135 5.08 9.16 9.04
C LYS A 135 4.52 7.78 9.35
N ASN A 136 5.30 6.74 9.06
CA ASN A 136 4.92 5.36 9.34
C ASN A 136 4.71 5.14 10.84
N TRP A 137 5.58 5.66 11.70
CA TRP A 137 5.45 5.55 13.15
C TRP A 137 4.10 6.09 13.62
N PHE A 138 3.73 7.32 13.24
CA PHE A 138 2.42 7.90 13.62
C PHE A 138 1.24 7.09 13.05
N ASN A 139 1.33 6.64 11.81
CA ASN A 139 0.30 5.82 11.18
C ASN A 139 0.10 4.47 11.90
N TYR A 140 1.18 3.76 12.24
CA TYR A 140 1.11 2.51 12.99
C TYR A 140 0.56 2.72 14.41
N HIS A 141 0.95 3.79 15.09
CA HIS A 141 0.48 4.06 16.46
C HIS A 141 -0.97 4.54 16.49
N SER A 142 -1.42 5.31 15.50
CA SER A 142 -2.84 5.69 15.35
C SER A 142 -3.75 4.51 15.02
N GLN A 143 -3.24 3.45 14.38
CA GLN A 143 -3.99 2.21 14.20
C GLN A 143 -4.16 1.43 15.51
N LYS A 144 -3.17 1.46 16.41
CA LYS A 144 -3.27 0.77 17.71
C LYS A 144 -4.31 1.41 18.63
N SER A 145 -4.49 2.74 18.58
CA SER A 145 -5.59 3.42 19.29
C SER A 145 -6.95 3.24 18.60
N SER A 146 -6.96 2.90 17.31
CA SER A 146 -8.18 2.72 16.50
C SER A 146 -9.02 1.49 16.84
N CYS A 147 -8.52 0.59 17.69
CA CYS A 147 -9.25 -0.60 18.12
C CYS A 147 -10.15 -0.42 19.36
N SER A 148 -10.13 0.70 20.09
CA SER A 148 -10.81 0.71 21.41
C SER A 148 -12.12 1.50 21.49
N ALA A 149 -12.24 2.74 20.99
CA ALA A 149 -13.50 3.49 21.20
C ALA A 149 -13.74 4.66 20.25
N VAL A 150 -12.71 5.48 19.99
CA VAL A 150 -12.90 6.80 19.36
C VAL A 150 -13.18 6.70 17.86
N ASN A 151 -12.55 5.75 17.17
CA ASN A 151 -12.85 5.45 15.77
C ASN A 151 -14.12 4.62 15.59
N ALA A 152 -14.57 3.88 16.61
CA ALA A 152 -15.90 3.28 16.58
C ALA A 152 -16.94 4.40 16.55
N MET A 153 -16.87 5.36 17.48
CA MET A 153 -17.79 6.50 17.50
C MET A 153 -17.66 7.36 16.23
N GLY A 154 -16.46 7.64 15.72
CA GLY A 154 -16.28 8.37 14.47
C GLY A 154 -16.80 7.63 13.23
N LYS A 155 -16.70 6.29 13.17
CA LYS A 155 -17.30 5.45 12.13
C LYS A 155 -18.81 5.39 12.29
N THR A 156 -19.33 5.27 13.50
CA THR A 156 -20.77 5.26 13.79
C THR A 156 -21.38 6.60 13.45
N ILE A 157 -20.76 7.72 13.82
CA ILE A 157 -21.22 9.07 13.45
C ILE A 157 -21.16 9.24 11.94
N ARG A 158 -20.08 8.82 11.25
CA ARG A 158 -20.05 8.87 9.78
C ARG A 158 -21.12 7.96 9.17
N GLN A 159 -21.35 6.78 9.72
CA GLN A 159 -22.34 5.81 9.24
C GLN A 159 -23.77 6.32 9.45
N MET A 160 -24.05 6.96 10.59
CA MET A 160 -25.33 7.60 10.89
C MET A 160 -25.56 8.89 10.08
N LEU A 161 -24.54 9.75 9.95
CA LEU A 161 -24.66 11.02 9.23
C LEU A 161 -24.65 10.84 7.71
N THR A 162 -23.94 9.84 7.20
CA THR A 162 -23.88 9.63 5.75
C THR A 162 -24.97 8.71 5.24
N ASN A 163 -25.61 7.87 6.09
CA ASN A 163 -26.63 6.84 5.79
C ASN A 163 -26.40 5.97 4.54
N LYS A 164 -25.31 6.18 3.82
CA LYS A 164 -24.84 5.38 2.71
C LYS A 164 -24.18 4.20 3.36
N ALA A 165 -24.94 3.12 3.51
CA ALA A 165 -24.37 1.78 3.52
C ALA A 165 -23.23 1.78 2.50
N LYS A 166 -22.01 1.40 2.92
CA LYS A 166 -20.82 1.40 2.06
C LYS A 166 -21.24 0.76 0.74
N GLY A 167 -21.40 1.57 -0.31
CA GLY A 167 -22.02 1.10 -1.53
C GLY A 167 -21.16 -0.02 -2.09
N THR A 168 -21.61 -1.26 -1.95
CA THR A 168 -20.95 -2.43 -2.52
C THR A 168 -20.89 -2.19 -4.02
N ARG A 169 -19.72 -2.26 -4.63
CA ARG A 169 -19.60 -2.06 -6.08
C ARG A 169 -20.46 -3.12 -6.77
N ILE A 170 -21.21 -2.72 -7.81
CA ILE A 170 -21.95 -3.67 -8.66
C ILE A 170 -20.93 -4.58 -9.34
N HIS A 171 -21.22 -5.88 -9.43
CA HIS A 171 -20.30 -6.82 -10.05
C HIS A 171 -20.16 -6.51 -11.54
N THR A 172 -18.98 -6.77 -12.06
CA THR A 172 -18.75 -6.82 -13.51
C THR A 172 -19.30 -8.11 -14.10
N GLU A 173 -19.55 -8.16 -15.40
CA GLU A 173 -20.10 -9.33 -16.08
C GLU A 173 -19.22 -10.58 -15.89
N ALA A 174 -17.90 -10.42 -15.97
CA ALA A 174 -16.95 -11.51 -15.73
C ALA A 174 -16.97 -12.01 -14.26
N GLU A 175 -17.23 -11.14 -13.28
CA GLU A 175 -17.39 -11.55 -11.88
C GLU A 175 -18.70 -12.32 -11.65
N VAL A 176 -19.79 -11.90 -12.32
CA VAL A 176 -21.05 -12.65 -12.33
C VAL A 176 -20.87 -14.00 -13.01
N PHE A 177 -20.16 -14.04 -14.14
CA PHE A 177 -19.80 -15.28 -14.84
C PHE A 177 -19.04 -16.24 -13.92
N SER A 178 -17.98 -15.74 -13.26
CA SER A 178 -17.20 -16.52 -12.29
C SER A 178 -18.11 -17.12 -11.21
N LYS A 179 -18.98 -16.31 -10.59
CA LYS A 179 -19.91 -16.82 -9.56
C LYS A 179 -20.81 -17.95 -10.05
N MET A 180 -21.17 -17.94 -11.33
CA MET A 180 -22.08 -18.92 -11.90
C MET A 180 -21.39 -20.18 -12.42
N ARG A 181 -20.23 -20.03 -13.04
CA ARG A 181 -19.60 -21.09 -13.84
C ARG A 181 -18.13 -21.35 -13.49
N TYR A 182 -17.65 -20.83 -12.36
CA TYR A 182 -16.24 -21.03 -11.98
C TYR A 182 -15.84 -22.50 -11.90
N ALA A 183 -16.70 -23.34 -11.29
CA ALA A 183 -16.41 -24.76 -11.11
C ALA A 183 -16.25 -25.50 -12.45
N ASP A 184 -17.10 -25.17 -13.43
CA ASP A 184 -17.17 -25.87 -14.70
C ASP A 184 -16.11 -25.38 -15.68
N ASP A 185 -16.01 -24.06 -15.87
CA ASP A 185 -15.31 -23.49 -17.03
C ASP A 185 -13.92 -22.94 -16.66
N VAL A 186 -13.74 -22.47 -15.42
CA VAL A 186 -12.53 -21.70 -15.01
C VAL A 186 -11.61 -22.53 -14.11
N GLN A 187 -12.16 -23.39 -13.25
CA GLN A 187 -11.41 -24.02 -12.18
C GLN A 187 -10.31 -24.95 -12.71
N ALA A 188 -10.56 -25.67 -13.79
CA ALA A 188 -9.57 -26.57 -14.40
C ALA A 188 -8.35 -25.79 -14.91
N GLN A 189 -8.57 -24.72 -15.67
CA GLN A 189 -7.52 -23.86 -16.21
C GLN A 189 -6.70 -23.17 -15.10
N VAL A 190 -7.37 -22.72 -14.04
CA VAL A 190 -6.69 -22.14 -12.87
C VAL A 190 -5.84 -23.17 -12.16
N LYS A 191 -6.34 -24.40 -11.96
CA LYS A 191 -5.57 -25.48 -11.33
C LYS A 191 -4.35 -25.84 -12.17
N GLU A 192 -4.49 -25.92 -13.48
CA GLU A 192 -3.39 -26.18 -14.41
C GLU A 192 -2.33 -25.08 -14.35
N SER A 193 -2.74 -23.80 -14.40
CA SER A 193 -1.84 -22.65 -14.27
C SER A 193 -1.11 -22.60 -12.92
N ILE A 194 -1.75 -23.06 -11.84
CA ILE A 194 -1.13 -23.14 -10.51
C ILE A 194 -0.20 -24.35 -10.42
N ALA A 195 -0.53 -25.47 -11.07
CA ALA A 195 0.29 -26.67 -11.07
C ALA A 195 1.58 -26.48 -11.88
N SER A 196 1.55 -25.66 -12.94
CA SER A 196 2.69 -25.42 -13.82
C SER A 196 3.75 -24.47 -13.25
N GLY A 197 3.48 -23.75 -12.14
CA GLY A 197 4.46 -22.82 -11.58
C GLY A 197 4.25 -22.44 -10.10
N SER A 198 5.33 -22.11 -9.40
CA SER A 198 5.28 -21.58 -8.02
C SER A 198 4.83 -20.12 -7.99
N LEU A 199 3.57 -19.86 -8.33
CA LEU A 199 3.01 -18.51 -8.33
C LEU A 199 2.86 -17.98 -6.89
N THR A 200 3.24 -16.72 -6.68
CA THR A 200 2.94 -15.98 -5.44
C THR A 200 1.42 -15.79 -5.29
N LYS A 201 0.95 -15.47 -4.09
CA LYS A 201 -0.49 -15.25 -3.82
C LYS A 201 -1.11 -14.17 -4.74
N SER A 202 -0.35 -13.11 -5.04
CA SER A 202 -0.81 -12.04 -5.93
C SER A 202 -0.92 -12.51 -7.38
N GLU A 203 0.03 -13.32 -7.84
CA GLU A 203 0.03 -13.87 -9.20
C GLU A 203 -1.07 -14.90 -9.38
N LYS A 204 -1.35 -15.74 -8.39
CA LYS A 204 -2.50 -16.67 -8.41
C LYS A 204 -3.82 -15.93 -8.62
N LEU A 205 -4.03 -14.82 -7.91
CA LEU A 205 -5.23 -14.00 -8.09
C LEU A 205 -5.27 -13.34 -9.48
N GLY A 206 -4.11 -12.93 -10.00
CA GLY A 206 -3.97 -12.44 -11.37
C GLY A 206 -4.37 -13.49 -12.40
N ALA A 207 -3.86 -14.71 -12.26
CA ALA A 207 -4.19 -15.85 -13.13
C ALA A 207 -5.70 -16.17 -13.10
N VAL A 208 -6.32 -16.22 -11.91
CA VAL A 208 -7.77 -16.43 -11.79
C VAL A 208 -8.56 -15.36 -12.56
N ARG A 209 -8.19 -14.08 -12.41
CA ARG A 209 -8.89 -12.98 -13.09
C ARG A 209 -8.72 -13.03 -14.60
N LEU A 210 -7.52 -13.37 -15.07
CA LEU A 210 -7.22 -13.51 -16.50
C LEU A 210 -8.03 -14.67 -17.10
N MET A 211 -7.95 -15.86 -16.51
CA MET A 211 -8.66 -17.06 -17.01
C MET A 211 -10.18 -16.89 -16.95
N THR A 212 -10.70 -16.26 -15.89
CA THR A 212 -12.13 -15.93 -15.81
C THR A 212 -12.56 -15.01 -16.95
N ARG A 213 -11.74 -14.01 -17.29
CA ARG A 213 -12.06 -13.07 -18.38
C ARG A 213 -12.03 -13.77 -19.73
N THR A 214 -10.99 -14.55 -20.02
CA THR A 214 -10.87 -15.30 -21.27
C THR A 214 -12.03 -16.29 -21.41
N ALA A 215 -12.33 -17.07 -20.37
CA ALA A 215 -13.47 -17.98 -20.38
C ALA A 215 -14.81 -17.26 -20.59
N TYR A 216 -14.97 -16.04 -20.06
CA TYR A 216 -16.15 -15.21 -20.32
C TYR A 216 -16.22 -14.74 -21.78
N GLU A 217 -15.09 -14.31 -22.35
CA GLU A 217 -14.99 -13.86 -23.75
C GLU A 217 -15.29 -15.00 -24.74
N ASP A 218 -14.89 -16.23 -24.41
CA ASP A 218 -15.12 -17.44 -25.21
C ASP A 218 -16.51 -18.06 -24.98
N ALA A 219 -17.23 -17.65 -23.93
CA ALA A 219 -18.55 -18.18 -23.61
C ALA A 219 -19.59 -17.84 -24.70
N SER A 220 -20.62 -18.69 -24.80
CA SER A 220 -21.74 -18.45 -25.72
C SER A 220 -22.47 -17.14 -25.42
N GLU A 221 -23.06 -16.54 -26.45
CA GLU A 221 -23.80 -15.28 -26.28
C GLU A 221 -24.98 -15.41 -25.31
N ASP A 222 -25.60 -16.59 -25.19
CA ASP A 222 -26.66 -16.84 -24.21
C ASP A 222 -26.16 -16.68 -22.77
N VAL A 223 -24.97 -17.21 -22.47
CA VAL A 223 -24.35 -17.10 -21.15
C VAL A 223 -23.96 -15.65 -20.86
N LYS A 224 -23.41 -14.94 -21.86
CA LYS A 224 -23.09 -13.52 -21.73
C LYS A 224 -24.34 -12.67 -21.52
N ALA A 225 -25.42 -12.93 -22.26
CA ALA A 225 -26.71 -12.26 -22.09
C ALA A 225 -27.28 -12.48 -20.68
N LEU A 226 -27.17 -13.69 -20.15
CA LEU A 226 -27.59 -14.00 -18.79
C LEU A 226 -26.75 -13.26 -17.73
N CYS A 227 -25.43 -13.17 -17.93
CA CYS A 227 -24.55 -12.39 -17.05
C CYS A 227 -24.92 -10.90 -17.09
N ARG A 228 -25.13 -10.33 -18.29
CA ARG A 228 -25.61 -8.95 -18.48
C ARG A 228 -26.93 -8.69 -17.74
N ALA A 229 -27.91 -9.59 -17.89
CA ALA A 229 -29.20 -9.49 -17.22
C ALA A 229 -29.06 -9.48 -15.68
N LYS A 230 -28.19 -10.32 -15.13
CA LYS A 230 -27.91 -10.33 -13.69
C LYS A 230 -27.21 -9.06 -13.20
N VAL A 231 -26.23 -8.56 -13.94
CA VAL A 231 -25.58 -7.27 -13.62
C VAL A 231 -26.62 -6.15 -13.63
N GLN A 232 -27.52 -6.13 -14.61
CA GLN A 232 -28.59 -5.13 -14.67
C GLN A 232 -29.55 -5.24 -13.48
N ALA A 233 -29.97 -6.46 -13.11
CA ALA A 233 -30.79 -6.68 -11.92
C ALA A 233 -30.09 -6.19 -10.62
N GLU A 234 -28.77 -6.39 -10.48
CA GLU A 234 -28.01 -5.82 -9.36
C GLU A 234 -27.99 -4.29 -9.37
N ARG A 235 -27.88 -3.67 -10.56
CA ARG A 235 -27.97 -2.20 -10.71
C ARG A 235 -29.34 -1.68 -10.29
N ASP A 236 -30.40 -2.30 -10.77
CA ASP A 236 -31.77 -1.88 -10.51
C ASP A 236 -32.14 -2.07 -9.04
N ALA A 237 -31.75 -3.20 -8.44
CA ALA A 237 -31.91 -3.45 -7.01
C ALA A 237 -31.21 -2.37 -6.19
N LYS A 238 -29.98 -2.02 -6.55
CA LYS A 238 -29.22 -0.98 -5.87
C LYS A 238 -29.80 0.43 -6.08
N ALA A 239 -30.29 0.74 -7.28
CA ALA A 239 -30.99 2.00 -7.54
C ALA A 239 -32.25 2.12 -6.69
N SER A 240 -32.99 1.02 -6.51
CA SER A 240 -34.19 0.97 -5.67
C SER A 240 -33.88 1.12 -4.17
N GLU A 241 -32.73 0.63 -3.72
CA GLU A 241 -32.27 0.81 -2.33
C GLU A 241 -31.91 2.27 -2.03
N VAL A 242 -31.33 2.98 -3.01
CA VAL A 242 -30.96 4.40 -2.86
C VAL A 242 -32.17 5.34 -2.82
N LEU A 243 -33.29 4.96 -3.43
CA LEU A 243 -34.52 5.75 -3.47
C LEU A 243 -35.41 5.57 -2.23
N LYS A 244 -35.09 4.62 -1.35
CA LYS A 244 -35.80 4.37 -0.08
C LYS A 244 -35.16 5.15 1.05
#